data_AF-A0A377XAA1-F1
#
_entry.id   AF-A0A377XAA1-F1
#
_cell.length_a   1.000
_cell.length_b   1.000
_cell.length_c   1.000
_cell.angle_alpha   90.00
_cell.angle_beta   90.00
_cell.angle_gamma   90.00
#
_symmetry.space_group_name_H-M   'P 1'
#
loop_
_entity.id
_entity.type
_entity.pdbx_description
1 polymer ?
#
loop_
_entity_poly.entity_id
_entity_poly.type
_entity_poly.pdbx_seq_one_letter_code
_entity_poly.pdbx_strand_id
1 'polypeptide(L)' 'MQQAVDRIAAPAGSEDATLMMARVQARGGLASYMIFGTELSAGHHNEKFDFDESVMAVAVETLARVALNFPWQRGV' A
#
# COMPACT_ATOMS: atom_id res chain seq x y z
N MET A 1 -13.59 17.36 -8.51
CA MET A 1 -12.83 16.24 -7.93
C MET A 1 -11.36 16.61 -8.08
N GLN A 2 -10.74 17.16 -7.03
CA GLN A 2 -9.32 17.51 -7.07
C GLN A 2 -8.54 16.17 -7.05
N GLN A 3 -7.83 15.83 -8.12
CA GLN A 3 -6.93 14.68 -8.09
C GLN A 3 -5.76 15.01 -7.16
N ALA A 4 -5.78 14.45 -5.95
CA ALA A 4 -4.62 14.44 -5.06
C ALA A 4 -3.68 13.32 -5.52
N VAL A 5 -2.98 13.54 -6.64
CA VAL A 5 -1.91 12.65 -7.10
C VAL A 5 -0.61 13.44 -7.07
N ASP A 6 0.03 13.42 -5.90
CA ASP A 6 1.41 13.89 -5.78
C ASP A 6 2.34 12.78 -6.24
N ARG A 7 3.21 13.10 -7.20
CA ARG A 7 4.29 12.20 -7.62
C ARG A 7 5.54 12.57 -6.85
N ILE A 8 5.85 11.76 -5.84
CA ILE A 8 7.04 11.94 -5.03
C ILE A 8 8.12 11.02 -5.58
N ALA A 9 9.30 11.58 -5.87
CA ALA A 9 10.46 10.76 -6.23
C ALA A 9 10.89 9.96 -4.99
N ALA A 10 10.88 8.64 -5.11
CA ALA A 10 11.35 7.71 -4.08
C ALA A 10 12.41 6.77 -4.68
N PRO A 11 13.32 6.20 -3.86
CA PRO A 11 14.25 5.18 -4.31
C PRO A 11 13.51 4.01 -4.98
N ALA A 12 14.04 3.53 -6.09
CA ALA A 12 13.51 2.35 -6.76
C ALA A 12 13.86 1.07 -5.99
N GLY A 13 13.01 0.06 -6.12
CA GLY A 13 13.20 -1.28 -5.55
C GLY A 13 12.32 -2.30 -6.28
N SER A 14 12.47 -3.58 -5.91
CA SER A 14 11.63 -4.68 -6.40
C SER A 14 10.91 -5.36 -5.24
N GLU A 15 9.72 -5.89 -5.49
CA GLU A 15 8.90 -6.59 -4.49
C GLU A 15 8.16 -7.77 -5.15
N ASP A 16 8.05 -8.91 -4.48
CA ASP A 16 7.40 -10.12 -5.02
C ASP A 16 5.89 -9.93 -5.22
N ALA A 17 5.27 -9.02 -4.47
CA ALA A 17 3.86 -8.64 -4.59
C ALA A 17 3.53 -8.16 -6.01
N THR A 18 4.51 -7.65 -6.75
CA THR A 18 4.34 -7.26 -8.16
C THR A 18 3.96 -8.45 -9.06
N LEU A 19 4.43 -9.66 -8.75
CA LEU A 19 4.06 -10.89 -9.45
C LEU A 19 2.58 -11.23 -9.22
N MET A 20 2.11 -11.04 -7.98
CA MET A 20 0.70 -11.26 -7.61
C MET A 20 -0.21 -10.24 -8.29
N MET A 21 0.19 -8.97 -8.31
CA MET A 21 -0.55 -7.91 -9.01
C MET A 21 -0.64 -8.19 -10.52
N ALA A 22 0.47 -8.56 -11.16
CA ALA A 22 0.50 -8.90 -12.57
C ALA A 22 -0.46 -10.04 -12.89
N ARG A 23 -0.54 -11.06 -12.03
CA ARG A 23 -1.47 -12.18 -12.19
C ARG A 23 -2.94 -11.74 -12.07
N VAL A 24 -3.28 -10.86 -11.13
CA VAL A 24 -4.65 -10.33 -10.97
C VAL A 24 -5.05 -9.51 -12.20
N GLN A 25 -4.18 -8.62 -12.65
CA GLN A 25 -4.41 -7.74 -13.80
C GLN A 25 -4.55 -8.54 -15.11
N ALA A 26 -3.72 -9.56 -15.31
CA ALA A 26 -3.82 -10.46 -16.47
C ALA A 26 -5.16 -11.22 -16.55
N ARG A 27 -5.94 -11.26 -15.46
CA ARG A 27 -7.25 -11.89 -15.37
C ARG A 27 -8.41 -10.89 -15.29
N GLY A 28 -8.16 -9.63 -15.63
CA GLY A 28 -9.18 -8.57 -15.63
C GLY A 28 -9.50 -7.98 -14.25
N GLY A 29 -8.78 -8.41 -13.20
CA GLY A 29 -8.90 -7.81 -11.87
C GLY A 29 -8.09 -6.52 -11.74
N LEU A 30 -8.34 -5.79 -10.66
CA LEU A 30 -7.55 -4.61 -10.27
C LEU A 30 -6.72 -4.93 -9.04
N ALA A 31 -5.50 -4.38 -8.99
CA ALA A 31 -4.61 -4.51 -7.85
C ALA A 31 -3.81 -3.21 -7.68
N SER A 32 -3.34 -2.97 -6.45
CA SER A 32 -2.53 -1.82 -6.08
C SER A 32 -1.55 -2.20 -4.96
N TYR A 33 -0.57 -1.34 -4.70
CA TYR A 33 0.38 -1.44 -3.59
C TYR A 33 0.25 -0.20 -2.71
N MET A 34 0.07 -0.38 -1.40
CA MET A 34 -0.06 0.72 -0.44
C MET A 34 1.15 0.74 0.49
N ILE A 35 1.77 1.91 0.63
CA ILE A 35 2.87 2.15 1.58
C ILE A 35 2.35 3.11 2.65
N PHE A 36 2.51 2.73 3.91
CA PHE A 36 2.26 3.60 5.05
C PHE A 36 3.61 4.09 5.58
N GLY A 37 3.88 5.39 5.38
CA GLY A 37 5.13 5.99 5.83
C GLY A 37 5.18 6.12 7.35
N THR A 38 6.38 5.94 7.90
CA THR A 38 6.70 6.13 9.32
C THR A 38 8.17 6.52 9.45
N GLU A 39 8.56 7.08 10.58
CA GLU A 39 9.98 7.31 10.86
C GLU A 39 10.70 5.98 11.02
N LEU A 40 11.89 5.88 10.41
CA LEU A 40 12.75 4.70 10.49
C LEU A 40 14.00 5.04 11.29
N SER A 41 14.35 4.16 12.22
CA SER A 41 15.60 4.26 12.98
C SER A 41 16.84 4.00 12.11
N ALA A 42 16.70 3.16 11.07
CA ALA A 42 17.70 2.90 10.05
C ALA A 42 17.06 2.32 8.77
N GLY A 43 17.83 2.15 7.68
CA GLY A 43 17.34 1.58 6.42
C GLY A 43 17.03 0.07 6.48
N HIS A 44 16.24 -0.42 5.52
CA HIS A 44 15.67 -1.79 5.48
C HIS A 44 16.65 -2.98 5.53
N HIS A 45 17.95 -2.76 5.32
CA HIS A 45 18.99 -3.82 5.39
C HIS A 45 20.02 -3.54 6.49
N ASN A 46 19.60 -2.86 7.55
CA ASN A 46 20.45 -2.49 8.68
C ASN A 46 20.01 -3.23 9.95
N GLU A 47 20.97 -3.63 10.80
CA GLU A 47 20.69 -4.31 12.07
C GLU A 47 19.92 -3.45 13.08
N LYS A 48 19.95 -2.12 12.93
CA LYS A 48 19.21 -1.15 13.74
C LYS A 48 17.88 -0.73 13.08
N PHE A 49 17.45 -1.45 12.05
CA PHE A 49 16.15 -1.20 11.45
C PHE A 49 15.07 -1.35 12.51
N ASP A 50 14.26 -0.31 12.63
CA ASP A 50 13.11 -0.24 13.51
C ASP A 50 12.17 0.84 12.96
N PHE A 51 10.89 0.79 13.31
CA PHE A 51 9.87 1.70 12.80
C PHE A 51 8.84 2.02 13.88
N ASP A 52 8.28 3.23 13.87
CA ASP A 52 7.22 3.59 14.83
C ASP A 52 5.93 2.81 14.51
N GLU A 53 5.61 1.81 15.35
CA GLU A 53 4.45 0.93 15.20
C GLU A 53 3.11 1.63 15.44
N SER A 54 3.10 2.89 15.90
CA SER A 54 1.88 3.69 15.97
C SER A 54 1.19 3.80 14.60
N VAL A 55 1.96 3.68 13.50
CA VAL A 55 1.46 3.63 12.12
C VAL A 55 0.53 2.45 11.84
N MET A 56 0.63 1.36 12.62
CA MET A 56 -0.18 0.17 12.41
C MET A 56 -1.68 0.45 12.58
N ALA A 57 -2.06 1.33 13.52
CA ALA A 57 -3.45 1.66 13.77
C ALA A 57 -4.11 2.27 12.52
N VAL A 58 -3.45 3.25 11.89
CA VAL A 58 -3.97 3.89 10.66
C VAL A 58 -3.94 2.93 9.47
N ALA A 59 -2.93 2.06 9.38
CA ALA A 59 -2.84 1.07 8.30
C ALA A 59 -3.99 0.06 8.35
N VAL A 60 -4.25 -0.51 9.54
CA VAL A 60 -5.34 -1.47 9.75
C VAL A 60 -6.69 -0.81 9.51
N GLU A 61 -6.92 0.38 10.07
CA GLU A 61 -8.16 1.12 9.86
C GLU A 61 -8.39 1.41 8.37
N THR A 62 -7.36 1.85 7.66
CA THR A 62 -7.44 2.16 6.23
C THR A 62 -7.82 0.92 5.42
N LEU A 63 -7.14 -0.21 5.62
CA LEU A 63 -7.43 -1.47 4.94
C LEU A 63 -8.84 -2.00 5.26
N ALA A 64 -9.25 -1.92 6.53
CA ALA A 64 -10.60 -2.28 6.95
C ALA A 64 -11.66 -1.41 6.25
N ARG A 65 -11.44 -0.09 6.18
CA ARG A 65 -12.32 0.84 5.48
C ARG A 65 -12.37 0.60 3.97
N VAL A 66 -11.28 0.14 3.33
CA VAL A 66 -11.29 -0.25 1.91
C VAL A 66 -12.29 -1.38 1.66
N ALA A 67 -12.30 -2.40 2.53
CA ALA A 67 -13.24 -3.52 2.40
C ALA A 67 -14.68 -3.10 2.77
N LEU A 68 -14.87 -2.41 3.90
CA LEU A 68 -16.19 -2.02 4.40
C LEU A 68 -16.90 -1.02 3.49
N ASN A 69 -16.15 -0.11 2.86
CA ASN A 69 -16.70 0.89 1.95
C ASN A 69 -16.65 0.44 0.48
N PHE A 70 -16.45 -0.86 0.22
CA PHE A 70 -16.53 -1.37 -1.12
C PHE A 70 -17.94 -1.13 -1.69
N PRO A 71 -18.06 -0.67 -2.93
CA PRO A 71 -19.31 -0.19 -3.49
C PRO A 71 -20.20 -1.31 -4.04
N TRP A 72 -20.68 -2.19 -3.18
CA TRP A 72 -21.46 -3.38 -3.55
C TRP A 72 -22.66 -3.10 -4.46
N GLN A 73 -23.25 -1.90 -4.38
CA GLN A 73 -24.39 -1.48 -5.19
C GLN A 73 -24.09 -1.33 -6.69
N ARG A 74 -22.82 -1.27 -7.10
CA ARG A 74 -22.43 -1.09 -8.51
C ARG A 74 -22.54 -2.36 -9.36
N GLY A 75 -22.93 -3.50 -8.78
CA GLY A 75 -22.96 -4.79 -9.47
C GLY A 75 -21.54 -5.30 -9.71
N VAL A 76 -21.10 -6.19 -8.83
CA VAL A 76 -19.91 -7.03 -9.03
C VAL A 76 -20.32 -8.37 -9.63
#